data_AF-A0A8C1TNW9-F1
#
_entry.id   AF-A0A8C1TNW9-F1
#
_cell.length_a   1.000
_cell.length_b   1.000
_cell.length_c   1.000
_cell.angle_alpha   90.00
_cell.angle_beta   90.00
_cell.angle_gamma   90.00
#
_symmetry.space_group_name_H-M   'P 1'
#
loop_
_entity.id
_entity.type
_entity.pdbx_description
1 polymer ?
#
loop_
_entity_poly.entity_id
_entity_poly.type
_entity_poly.pdbx_seq_one_letter_code
_entity_poly.pdbx_strand_id
1 'polypeptide(L)'
;MKFPTLSEIKVQKLSLGLSHFLCISVCCRVFIVIVVGLLVAWLAIDTRKRPEQLISFAGVCLFIIAIFLFSAHRTAVSWRTVFWGLGLQFAIGLFVIRTEPGLIAFEWLGKQVQIFLDYTKAGSSFVFGDLYENIFAFQALPIVVFFSSVMSVLYYLGVMQWVITKISWVMQVTMGTSSTETLSVAGNIFVGQTEAPLLIRPYLKDMTDSEIHAVMTGGFATIAGSVMGAFISFGIDASSLISASVMAAPCALAISKLSYPETEKSKFTSKSQIKVDGGGEQNVLEAVSGGASSSIGLVANIAANLIAFLAILAFINATLGWMGGMVGYPNVTFELICSYVFMPVAFMMGIPYEESFTVAELIGTKLFLNEFIAYEKLSELKNNRLNGILEDGVDKKWLSVRSETICTYALCGFANFSSLGIVIGGLSSICPPKKSVISSLVLRALFTGTCVSLINACVAGILFVPPLDCVDVFQNRILLCCLNV
;
A
#
# COMPACT_ATOMS: atom_id res chain seq x y z
N MET A 1 -27.05 -50.21 -43.97
CA MET A 1 -26.21 -49.24 -43.23
C MET A 1 -27.11 -48.12 -42.74
N LYS A 2 -27.38 -48.04 -41.42
CA LYS A 2 -28.12 -46.91 -40.84
C LYS A 2 -27.13 -45.77 -40.60
N PHE A 3 -27.34 -44.65 -41.28
CA PHE A 3 -26.59 -43.42 -41.00
C PHE A 3 -27.11 -42.79 -39.70
N PRO A 4 -26.22 -42.30 -38.81
CA PRO A 4 -26.62 -41.65 -37.58
C PRO A 4 -27.36 -40.34 -37.87
N THR A 5 -28.34 -40.01 -37.03
CA THR A 5 -29.18 -38.82 -37.20
C THR A 5 -28.47 -37.55 -36.68
N LEU A 6 -28.80 -36.39 -37.23
CA LEU A 6 -28.19 -35.08 -36.89
C LEU A 6 -28.25 -34.73 -35.39
N SER A 7 -29.19 -35.31 -34.63
CA SER A 7 -29.28 -35.20 -33.17
C SER A 7 -28.16 -35.97 -32.44
N GLU A 8 -27.80 -37.17 -32.92
CA GLU A 8 -26.74 -38.00 -32.32
C GLU A 8 -25.36 -37.37 -32.49
N ILE A 9 -25.10 -36.73 -33.64
CA ILE A 9 -23.84 -36.02 -33.93
C ILE A 9 -23.68 -34.78 -33.01
N LYS A 10 -24.78 -34.09 -32.68
CA LYS A 10 -24.76 -32.93 -31.76
C LYS A 10 -24.48 -33.36 -30.31
N VAL A 11 -25.07 -34.45 -29.84
CA VAL A 11 -24.85 -34.99 -28.49
C VAL A 11 -23.41 -35.49 -28.33
N GLN A 12 -22.86 -36.12 -29.36
CA GLN A 12 -21.50 -36.67 -29.32
C GLN A 12 -20.43 -35.55 -29.31
N LYS A 13 -20.62 -34.46 -30.08
CA LYS A 13 -19.76 -33.25 -30.01
C LYS A 13 -19.87 -32.53 -28.65
N LEU A 14 -21.06 -32.49 -28.04
CA LEU A 14 -21.25 -31.88 -26.72
C LEU A 14 -20.55 -32.71 -25.63
N SER A 15 -20.63 -34.05 -25.68
CA SER A 15 -19.96 -34.93 -24.71
C SER A 15 -18.43 -34.94 -24.85
N LEU A 16 -17.91 -34.88 -26.09
CA LEU A 16 -16.46 -34.76 -26.32
C LEU A 16 -15.93 -33.42 -25.80
N GLY A 17 -16.64 -32.31 -26.07
CA GLY A 17 -16.30 -30.99 -25.55
C GLY A 17 -16.35 -30.91 -24.02
N LEU A 18 -17.35 -31.55 -23.39
CA LEU A 18 -17.45 -31.62 -21.93
C LEU A 18 -16.32 -32.43 -21.31
N SER A 19 -15.95 -33.58 -21.91
CA SER A 19 -14.86 -34.43 -21.43
C SER A 19 -13.49 -33.76 -21.56
N HIS A 20 -13.25 -33.02 -22.65
CA HIS A 20 -12.01 -32.27 -22.87
C HIS A 20 -11.89 -31.08 -21.91
N PHE A 21 -13.01 -30.39 -21.64
CA PHE A 21 -13.05 -29.29 -20.66
C PHE A 21 -12.91 -29.78 -19.22
N LEU A 22 -13.48 -30.96 -18.89
CA LEU A 22 -13.28 -31.62 -17.61
C LEU A 22 -11.82 -32.06 -17.44
N CYS A 23 -11.20 -32.64 -18.46
CA CYS A 23 -9.83 -33.13 -18.41
C CYS A 23 -8.82 -31.98 -18.24
N ILE A 24 -9.01 -30.86 -18.95
CA ILE A 24 -8.22 -29.63 -18.78
C ILE A 24 -8.43 -29.02 -17.39
N SER A 25 -9.67 -29.00 -16.88
CA SER A 25 -10.00 -28.49 -15.54
C SER A 25 -9.38 -29.34 -14.43
N VAL A 26 -9.38 -30.66 -14.57
CA VAL A 26 -8.76 -31.58 -13.60
C VAL A 26 -7.24 -31.48 -13.65
N CYS A 27 -6.63 -31.46 -14.84
CA CYS A 27 -5.18 -31.33 -14.98
C CYS A 27 -4.68 -29.98 -14.44
N CYS A 28 -5.45 -28.90 -14.64
CA CYS A 28 -5.14 -27.57 -14.11
C CYS A 28 -5.28 -27.51 -12.58
N ARG A 29 -6.30 -28.18 -12.00
CA ARG A 29 -6.43 -28.30 -10.54
C ARG A 29 -5.28 -29.10 -9.92
N VAL A 30 -4.88 -30.20 -10.54
CA VAL A 30 -3.75 -31.02 -10.06
C VAL A 30 -2.45 -30.21 -10.12
N PHE A 31 -2.22 -29.48 -11.20
CA PHE A 31 -1.06 -28.58 -11.33
C PHE A 31 -1.05 -27.50 -10.24
N ILE A 32 -2.18 -26.84 -9.99
CA ILE A 32 -2.30 -25.83 -8.92
C ILE A 32 -1.99 -26.44 -7.56
N VAL A 33 -2.53 -27.63 -7.26
CA VAL A 33 -2.28 -28.31 -5.97
C VAL A 33 -0.80 -28.64 -5.80
N ILE A 34 -0.13 -29.11 -6.85
CA ILE A 34 1.30 -29.39 -6.83
C ILE A 34 2.12 -28.11 -6.62
N VAL A 35 1.81 -27.04 -7.36
CA VAL A 35 2.51 -25.75 -7.23
C VAL A 35 2.33 -25.16 -5.83
N VAL A 36 1.10 -25.20 -5.29
CA VAL A 36 0.83 -24.74 -3.93
C VAL A 36 1.54 -25.63 -2.89
N GLY A 37 1.54 -26.94 -3.08
CA GLY A 37 2.26 -27.87 -2.20
C GLY A 37 3.76 -27.61 -2.18
N LEU A 38 4.36 -27.36 -3.35
CA LEU A 38 5.78 -26.99 -3.47
C LEU A 38 6.08 -25.63 -2.85
N LEU A 39 5.20 -24.65 -3.04
CA LEU A 39 5.33 -23.32 -2.43
C LEU A 39 5.29 -23.41 -0.90
N VAL A 40 4.35 -24.19 -0.35
CA VAL A 40 4.22 -24.40 1.10
C VAL A 40 5.43 -25.15 1.65
N ALA A 41 5.90 -26.19 0.95
CA ALA A 41 7.12 -26.90 1.35
C ALA A 41 8.35 -26.00 1.32
N TRP A 42 8.48 -25.15 0.29
CA TRP A 42 9.57 -24.18 0.19
C TRP A 42 9.50 -23.14 1.31
N LEU A 43 8.32 -22.58 1.58
CA LEU A 43 8.11 -21.67 2.71
C LEU A 43 8.45 -22.33 4.04
N ALA A 44 8.01 -23.57 4.27
CA ALA A 44 8.34 -24.29 5.50
C ALA A 44 9.85 -24.49 5.70
N ILE A 45 10.59 -24.74 4.61
CA ILE A 45 12.05 -24.87 4.65
C ILE A 45 12.72 -23.51 4.87
N ASP A 46 12.26 -22.45 4.21
CA ASP A 46 12.81 -21.09 4.35
C ASP A 46 12.61 -20.57 5.77
N THR A 47 11.38 -20.72 6.28
CA THR A 47 11.00 -20.31 7.61
C THR A 47 11.67 -21.12 8.72
N ARG A 48 12.02 -22.39 8.47
CA ARG A 48 12.84 -23.17 9.43
C ARG A 48 14.21 -22.54 9.67
N LYS A 49 14.77 -21.81 8.69
CA LYS A 49 16.05 -21.11 8.84
C LYS A 49 15.92 -19.76 9.56
N ARG A 50 14.71 -19.18 9.59
CA ARG A 50 14.43 -17.81 10.06
C ARG A 50 13.10 -17.77 10.82
N PRO A 51 13.08 -18.17 12.11
CA PRO A 51 11.85 -18.28 12.88
C PRO A 51 11.10 -16.94 13.02
N GLU A 52 11.78 -15.79 12.92
CA GLU A 52 11.17 -14.46 12.92
C GLU A 52 10.15 -14.25 11.78
N GLN A 53 10.28 -14.97 10.67
CA GLN A 53 9.31 -14.94 9.56
C GLN A 53 7.97 -15.60 9.94
N LEU A 54 7.96 -16.54 10.90
CA LEU A 54 6.72 -17.12 11.42
C LEU A 54 5.86 -16.09 12.12
N ILE A 55 6.49 -15.11 12.78
CA ILE A 55 5.78 -14.04 13.49
C ILE A 55 5.03 -13.20 12.46
N SER A 56 5.69 -12.80 11.37
CA SER A 56 5.02 -12.09 10.26
C SER A 56 3.86 -12.89 9.66
N PHE A 57 4.02 -14.21 9.48
CA PHE A 57 2.93 -15.07 9.01
C PHE A 57 1.76 -15.11 10.00
N ALA A 58 2.05 -15.24 11.29
CA ALA A 58 1.04 -15.17 12.34
C ALA A 58 0.35 -13.79 12.36
N GLY A 59 1.08 -12.71 12.06
CA GLY A 59 0.54 -11.36 11.88
C GLY A 59 -0.50 -11.29 10.75
N VAL A 60 -0.19 -11.85 9.57
CA VAL A 60 -1.17 -11.95 8.46
C VAL A 60 -2.44 -12.66 8.92
N CYS A 61 -2.30 -13.82 9.58
CA CYS A 61 -3.46 -14.55 10.10
C CYS A 61 -4.25 -13.73 11.13
N LEU A 62 -3.57 -13.08 12.07
CA LEU A 62 -4.18 -12.28 13.11
C LEU A 62 -4.97 -11.10 12.53
N PHE A 63 -4.41 -10.35 11.59
CA PHE A 63 -5.12 -9.22 10.97
C PHE A 63 -6.33 -9.67 10.13
N ILE A 64 -6.21 -10.77 9.39
CA ILE A 64 -7.35 -11.36 8.65
C ILE A 64 -8.45 -11.80 9.63
N ILE A 65 -8.09 -12.51 10.70
CA ILE A 65 -9.05 -12.96 11.72
C ILE A 65 -9.70 -11.75 12.39
N ALA A 66 -8.94 -10.73 12.77
CA ALA A 66 -9.47 -9.52 13.39
C ALA A 66 -10.52 -8.85 12.47
N ILE A 67 -10.21 -8.67 11.19
CA ILE A 67 -11.15 -8.07 10.23
C ILE A 67 -12.37 -8.95 10.02
N PHE A 68 -12.20 -10.27 9.94
CA PHE A 68 -13.32 -11.21 9.83
C PHE A 68 -14.23 -11.14 11.07
N LEU A 69 -13.65 -11.03 12.28
CA LEU A 69 -14.41 -10.86 13.52
C LEU A 69 -15.19 -9.55 13.52
N PHE A 70 -14.66 -8.46 12.98
CA PHE A 70 -15.37 -7.17 12.90
C PHE A 70 -16.13 -6.94 11.57
N SER A 71 -16.23 -7.96 10.72
CA SER A 71 -16.93 -7.89 9.43
C SER A 71 -18.42 -7.60 9.61
N ALA A 72 -18.99 -6.76 8.74
CA ALA A 72 -20.41 -6.39 8.77
C ALA A 72 -21.33 -7.59 8.52
N HIS A 73 -20.93 -8.48 7.59
CA HIS A 73 -21.75 -9.60 7.13
C HIS A 73 -20.92 -10.87 6.93
N ARG A 74 -20.50 -11.51 8.04
CA ARG A 74 -19.58 -12.68 8.04
C ARG A 74 -20.01 -13.84 7.13
N THR A 75 -21.32 -14.04 6.95
CA THR A 75 -21.87 -15.12 6.10
C THR A 75 -21.86 -14.80 4.61
N ALA A 76 -21.73 -13.52 4.24
CA ALA A 76 -21.73 -13.05 2.85
C ALA A 76 -20.31 -12.88 2.27
N VAL A 77 -19.27 -13.24 3.02
CA VAL A 77 -17.87 -13.11 2.59
C VAL A 77 -17.60 -13.95 1.34
N SER A 78 -17.19 -13.31 0.25
CA SER A 78 -16.74 -13.97 -0.97
C SER A 78 -15.30 -14.47 -0.83
N TRP A 79 -15.12 -15.67 -0.27
CA TRP A 79 -13.79 -16.26 -0.07
C TRP A 79 -12.95 -16.35 -1.34
N ARG A 80 -13.57 -16.48 -2.52
CA ARG A 80 -12.86 -16.37 -3.81
C ARG A 80 -12.08 -15.06 -3.90
N THR A 81 -12.72 -13.93 -3.62
CA THR A 81 -12.12 -12.60 -3.69
C THR A 81 -11.01 -12.46 -2.67
N VAL A 82 -11.25 -12.90 -1.42
CA VAL A 82 -10.27 -12.82 -0.34
C VAL A 82 -9.01 -13.64 -0.66
N PHE A 83 -9.16 -14.91 -1.03
CA PHE A 83 -8.01 -15.77 -1.34
C PHE A 83 -7.25 -15.32 -2.59
N TRP A 84 -7.95 -14.89 -3.65
CA TRP A 84 -7.27 -14.39 -4.85
C TRP A 84 -6.55 -13.06 -4.60
N GLY A 85 -7.14 -12.12 -3.86
CA GLY A 85 -6.47 -10.85 -3.57
C GLY A 85 -5.23 -11.03 -2.70
N LEU A 86 -5.32 -11.84 -1.64
CA LEU A 86 -4.14 -12.20 -0.83
C LEU A 86 -3.11 -13.01 -1.63
N GLY A 87 -3.56 -13.91 -2.51
CA GLY A 87 -2.70 -14.70 -3.38
C GLY A 87 -1.97 -13.85 -4.42
N LEU A 88 -2.64 -12.87 -5.04
CA LEU A 88 -2.03 -11.93 -5.98
C LEU A 88 -1.02 -11.03 -5.27
N GLN A 89 -1.38 -10.48 -4.11
CA GLN A 89 -0.48 -9.70 -3.27
C GLN A 89 0.78 -10.51 -2.93
N PHE A 90 0.61 -11.75 -2.47
CA PHE A 90 1.73 -12.63 -2.12
C PHE A 90 2.57 -12.99 -3.34
N ALA A 91 1.96 -13.26 -4.49
CA ALA A 91 2.68 -13.58 -5.73
C ALA A 91 3.51 -12.39 -6.23
N ILE A 92 2.96 -11.17 -6.17
CA ILE A 92 3.69 -9.94 -6.50
C ILE A 92 4.83 -9.74 -5.51
N GLY A 93 4.56 -9.84 -4.20
CA GLY A 93 5.60 -9.72 -3.18
C GLY A 93 6.72 -10.76 -3.35
N LEU A 94 6.37 -12.01 -3.63
CA LEU A 94 7.34 -13.09 -3.86
C LEU A 94 8.24 -12.78 -5.05
N PHE A 95 7.64 -12.34 -6.17
CA PHE A 95 8.40 -11.92 -7.35
C PHE A 95 9.34 -10.77 -7.01
N VAL A 96 8.83 -9.68 -6.41
CA VAL A 96 9.62 -8.45 -6.22
C VAL A 96 10.66 -8.57 -5.12
N ILE A 97 10.33 -9.19 -3.99
CA ILE A 97 11.16 -9.18 -2.77
C ILE A 97 12.12 -10.38 -2.73
N ARG A 98 11.71 -11.54 -3.26
CA ARG A 98 12.47 -12.79 -3.09
C ARG A 98 13.22 -13.22 -4.33
N THR A 99 12.69 -12.99 -5.54
CA THR A 99 13.33 -13.46 -6.77
C THR A 99 14.35 -12.46 -7.28
N GLU A 100 15.52 -12.95 -7.68
CA GLU A 100 16.61 -12.12 -8.21
C GLU A 100 16.18 -11.30 -9.45
N PRO A 101 15.45 -11.85 -10.45
CA PRO A 101 14.96 -11.04 -11.56
C PRO A 101 13.99 -9.92 -11.13
N GLY A 102 13.14 -10.19 -10.13
CA GLY A 102 12.19 -9.20 -9.63
C GLY A 102 12.87 -8.07 -8.85
N LEU A 103 13.87 -8.41 -8.02
CA LEU A 103 14.71 -7.44 -7.32
C LEU A 103 15.41 -6.50 -8.32
N ILE A 104 16.11 -7.07 -9.30
CA ILE A 104 16.81 -6.27 -10.34
C ILE A 104 15.83 -5.36 -11.10
N ALA A 105 14.66 -5.89 -11.47
CA ALA A 105 13.66 -5.13 -12.20
C ALA A 105 13.10 -3.94 -11.39
N PHE A 106 12.79 -4.15 -10.10
CA PHE A 106 12.22 -3.10 -9.24
C PHE A 106 13.26 -2.13 -8.72
N GLU A 107 14.51 -2.56 -8.50
CA GLU A 107 15.63 -1.65 -8.24
C GLU A 107 15.90 -0.75 -9.44
N TRP A 108 15.93 -1.32 -10.65
CA TRP A 108 16.05 -0.54 -11.88
C TRP A 108 14.90 0.46 -12.02
N LEU A 109 13.66 0.01 -11.80
CA LEU A 109 12.48 0.86 -11.88
C LEU A 109 12.53 1.99 -10.84
N GLY A 110 12.89 1.67 -9.59
CA GLY A 110 13.06 2.64 -8.51
C GLY A 110 14.12 3.69 -8.86
N LYS A 111 15.25 3.27 -9.45
CA LYS A 111 16.29 4.18 -9.94
C LYS A 111 15.79 5.07 -11.07
N GLN A 112 15.00 4.55 -12.01
CA GLN A 112 14.41 5.38 -13.07
C GLN A 112 13.44 6.42 -12.50
N VAL A 113 12.61 6.02 -11.52
CA VAL A 113 11.73 6.97 -10.82
C VAL A 113 12.56 8.03 -10.10
N GLN A 114 13.63 7.65 -9.40
CA GLN A 114 14.51 8.63 -8.73
C GLN A 114 15.13 9.63 -9.72
N ILE A 115 15.69 9.15 -10.85
CA ILE A 115 16.23 10.00 -11.93
C ILE A 115 15.14 10.93 -12.47
N PHE A 116 13.93 10.42 -12.65
CA PHE A 116 12.81 11.21 -13.13
C PHE A 116 12.43 12.32 -12.15
N LEU A 117 12.39 12.03 -10.84
CA LEU A 117 12.08 13.02 -9.81
C LEU A 117 13.19 14.07 -9.69
N ASP A 118 14.45 13.69 -9.94
CA ASP A 118 15.59 14.61 -9.96
C ASP A 118 15.47 15.70 -11.02
N TYR A 119 14.69 15.52 -12.10
CA TYR A 119 14.44 16.61 -13.07
C TYR A 119 13.70 17.79 -12.45
N THR A 120 12.98 17.59 -11.34
CA THR A 120 12.34 18.66 -10.57
C THR A 120 13.34 19.67 -10.02
N LYS A 121 14.62 19.28 -9.83
CA LYS A 121 15.71 20.18 -9.41
C LYS A 121 15.83 21.39 -10.33
N ALA A 122 15.78 21.18 -11.65
CA ALA A 122 15.91 22.27 -12.62
C ALA A 122 14.81 23.34 -12.45
N GLY A 123 13.57 22.92 -12.23
CA GLY A 123 12.45 23.84 -11.98
C GLY A 123 12.52 24.49 -10.60
N SER A 124 12.86 23.71 -9.57
CA SER A 124 12.86 24.19 -8.19
C SER A 124 14.00 25.15 -7.91
N SER A 125 15.21 24.87 -8.40
CA SER A 125 16.36 25.78 -8.29
C SER A 125 16.13 27.08 -9.07
N PHE A 126 15.38 27.06 -10.18
CA PHE A 126 15.01 28.28 -10.89
C PHE A 126 14.01 29.14 -10.10
N VAL A 127 12.97 28.52 -9.51
CA VAL A 127 11.89 29.24 -8.81
C VAL A 127 12.34 29.71 -7.42
N PHE A 128 13.09 28.87 -6.68
CA PHE A 128 13.43 29.11 -5.28
C PHE A 128 14.90 29.45 -5.03
N GLY A 129 15.77 29.38 -6.05
CA GLY A 129 17.21 29.62 -5.89
C GLY A 129 17.84 28.67 -4.88
N ASP A 130 18.75 29.22 -4.06
CA ASP A 130 19.52 28.46 -3.05
C ASP A 130 18.66 27.94 -1.88
N LEU A 131 17.40 28.39 -1.76
CA LEU A 131 16.48 27.89 -0.74
C LEU A 131 16.08 26.44 -0.98
N TYR A 132 16.17 25.95 -2.22
CA TYR A 132 15.83 24.59 -2.61
C TYR A 132 16.61 23.53 -1.81
N GLU A 133 17.93 23.72 -1.66
CA GLU A 133 18.80 22.70 -1.05
C GLU A 133 18.70 22.65 0.48
N ASN A 134 18.27 23.75 1.10
CA ASN A 134 18.35 23.94 2.55
C ASN A 134 17.02 23.72 3.28
N ILE A 135 15.89 23.79 2.56
CA ILE A 135 14.56 23.79 3.16
C ILE A 135 13.70 22.69 2.55
N PHE A 136 13.30 21.75 3.40
CA PHE A 136 12.41 20.63 3.10
C PHE A 136 11.22 21.00 2.19
N ALA A 137 10.50 22.06 2.54
CA ALA A 137 9.28 22.45 1.82
C ALA A 137 9.58 22.81 0.36
N PHE A 138 10.74 23.41 0.08
CA PHE A 138 11.16 23.75 -1.28
C PHE A 138 11.80 22.57 -2.02
N GLN A 139 12.18 21.49 -1.33
CA GLN A 139 12.68 20.27 -1.97
C GLN A 139 11.57 19.27 -2.29
N ALA A 140 10.70 18.98 -1.33
CA ALA A 140 9.73 17.89 -1.41
C ALA A 140 8.42 18.29 -2.11
N LEU A 141 7.90 19.50 -1.85
CA LEU A 141 6.61 19.92 -2.40
C LEU A 141 6.62 20.16 -3.91
N PRO A 142 7.70 20.70 -4.54
CA PRO A 142 7.74 20.83 -5.99
C PRO A 142 7.70 19.50 -6.74
N ILE A 143 8.15 18.41 -6.10
CA ILE A 143 8.09 17.06 -6.68
C ILE A 143 6.63 16.65 -6.89
N VAL A 144 5.73 17.02 -5.96
CA VAL A 144 4.29 16.80 -6.09
C VAL A 144 3.74 17.54 -7.32
N VAL A 145 4.13 18.81 -7.51
CA VAL A 145 3.71 19.63 -8.67
C VAL A 145 4.17 19.02 -9.98
N PHE A 146 5.44 18.64 -10.06
CA PHE A 146 6.03 18.05 -11.26
C PHE A 146 5.36 16.72 -11.60
N PHE A 147 5.21 15.84 -10.60
CA PHE A 147 4.58 14.54 -10.80
C PHE A 147 3.11 14.68 -11.22
N SER A 148 2.32 15.55 -10.58
CA SER A 148 0.93 15.82 -10.98
C SER A 148 0.83 16.34 -12.41
N SER A 149 1.76 17.20 -12.85
CA SER A 149 1.83 17.69 -14.23
C SER A 149 2.06 16.55 -15.23
N VAL A 150 3.00 15.65 -14.93
CA VAL A 150 3.31 14.50 -15.80
C VAL A 150 2.18 13.48 -15.80
N MET A 151 1.57 13.20 -14.65
CA MET A 151 0.41 12.32 -14.58
C MET A 151 -0.74 12.84 -15.43
N SER A 152 -1.03 14.14 -15.37
CA SER A 152 -2.04 14.78 -16.22
C SER A 152 -1.75 14.56 -17.71
N VAL A 153 -0.49 14.70 -18.14
CA VAL A 153 -0.08 14.37 -19.52
C VAL A 153 -0.31 12.89 -19.85
N LEU A 154 0.07 11.97 -18.96
CA LEU A 154 -0.11 10.54 -19.20
C LEU A 154 -1.59 10.13 -19.27
N TYR A 155 -2.46 10.85 -18.55
CA TYR A 155 -3.92 10.74 -18.69
C TYR A 155 -4.42 11.32 -20.00
N TYR A 156 -3.94 12.49 -20.41
CA TYR A 156 -4.31 13.08 -21.70
C TYR A 156 -3.91 12.17 -22.88
N LEU A 157 -2.71 11.57 -22.82
CA LEU A 157 -2.19 10.67 -23.85
C LEU A 157 -2.85 9.27 -23.86
N GLY A 158 -3.69 8.94 -22.87
CA GLY A 158 -4.35 7.63 -22.80
C GLY A 158 -3.50 6.51 -22.18
N VAL A 159 -2.25 6.78 -21.78
CA VAL A 159 -1.31 5.78 -21.24
C VAL A 159 -1.82 5.26 -19.90
N MET A 160 -2.22 6.16 -19.00
CA MET A 160 -2.73 5.76 -17.67
C MET A 160 -4.01 4.93 -17.78
N GLN A 161 -4.92 5.31 -18.66
CA GLN A 161 -6.16 4.56 -18.90
C GLN A 161 -5.85 3.16 -19.40
N TRP A 162 -4.89 3.01 -20.32
CA TRP A 162 -4.47 1.70 -20.80
C TRP A 162 -3.89 0.85 -19.66
N VAL A 163 -2.93 1.37 -18.89
CA VAL A 163 -2.30 0.65 -17.77
C VAL A 163 -3.34 0.24 -16.72
N ILE A 164 -4.14 1.19 -16.23
CA ILE A 164 -5.13 0.97 -15.17
C ILE A 164 -6.19 -0.03 -15.63
N THR A 165 -6.65 0.05 -16.88
CA THR A 165 -7.65 -0.90 -17.41
C THR A 165 -7.07 -2.32 -17.50
N LYS A 166 -5.79 -2.48 -17.83
CA LYS A 166 -5.15 -3.80 -17.87
C LYS A 166 -4.98 -4.41 -16.48
N ILE A 167 -4.50 -3.63 -15.51
CA ILE A 167 -4.35 -4.09 -14.12
C ILE A 167 -5.74 -4.42 -13.53
N SER A 168 -6.72 -3.54 -13.74
CA SER A 168 -8.11 -3.76 -13.33
C SER A 168 -8.68 -5.03 -13.94
N TRP A 169 -8.46 -5.28 -15.23
CA TRP A 169 -8.91 -6.50 -15.89
C TRP A 169 -8.33 -7.77 -15.27
N VAL A 170 -7.02 -7.79 -14.96
CA VAL A 170 -6.38 -8.93 -14.29
C VAL A 170 -7.01 -9.21 -12.93
N MET A 171 -7.18 -8.16 -12.11
CA MET A 171 -7.81 -8.28 -10.78
C MET A 171 -9.28 -8.71 -10.89
N GLN A 172 -10.03 -8.15 -11.83
CA GLN A 172 -11.44 -8.49 -12.03
C GLN A 172 -11.62 -9.96 -12.43
N VAL A 173 -10.83 -10.45 -13.39
CA VAL A 173 -10.95 -11.83 -13.88
C VAL A 173 -10.64 -12.84 -12.78
N THR A 174 -9.61 -12.56 -11.98
CA THR A 174 -9.18 -13.43 -10.88
C THR A 174 -10.14 -13.35 -9.70
N MET A 175 -10.34 -12.16 -9.14
CA MET A 175 -11.05 -11.90 -7.89
C MET A 175 -12.58 -11.88 -8.03
N GLY A 176 -13.11 -11.62 -9.23
CA GLY A 176 -14.55 -11.58 -9.48
C GLY A 176 -15.29 -10.35 -8.92
N THR A 177 -14.55 -9.29 -8.60
CA THR A 177 -15.06 -7.99 -8.12
C THR A 177 -15.70 -7.17 -9.24
N SER A 178 -16.48 -6.15 -8.88
CA SER A 178 -17.15 -5.32 -9.88
C SER A 178 -16.17 -4.44 -10.66
N SER A 179 -16.52 -4.10 -11.90
CA SER A 179 -15.63 -3.33 -12.78
C SER A 179 -15.27 -1.95 -12.17
N THR A 180 -16.22 -1.31 -11.51
CA THR A 180 -16.08 0.06 -10.95
C THR A 180 -15.11 0.08 -9.77
N GLU A 181 -15.34 -0.76 -8.76
CA GLU A 181 -14.46 -0.80 -7.58
C GLU A 181 -13.05 -1.25 -7.96
N THR A 182 -12.93 -2.23 -8.85
CA THR A 182 -11.63 -2.77 -9.28
C THR A 182 -10.85 -1.72 -10.07
N LEU A 183 -11.52 -0.96 -10.94
CA LEU A 183 -10.89 0.12 -11.69
C LEU A 183 -10.41 1.25 -10.77
N SER A 184 -11.21 1.63 -9.77
CA SER A 184 -10.80 2.65 -8.79
C SER A 184 -9.61 2.19 -7.95
N VAL A 185 -9.62 0.94 -7.45
CA VAL A 185 -8.50 0.39 -6.68
C VAL A 185 -7.25 0.20 -7.55
N ALA A 186 -7.39 -0.18 -8.82
CA ALA A 186 -6.26 -0.20 -9.77
C ALA A 186 -5.69 1.20 -10.02
N GLY A 187 -6.56 2.22 -10.10
CA GLY A 187 -6.14 3.61 -10.25
C GLY A 187 -5.35 4.11 -9.04
N ASN A 188 -5.76 3.72 -7.84
CA ASN A 188 -5.11 4.07 -6.57
C ASN A 188 -3.64 3.62 -6.45
N ILE A 189 -3.14 2.74 -7.33
CA ILE A 189 -1.71 2.42 -7.43
C ILE A 189 -0.89 3.65 -7.86
N PHE A 190 -1.49 4.54 -8.66
CA PHE A 190 -0.80 5.65 -9.30
C PHE A 190 -1.31 7.02 -8.86
N VAL A 191 -2.63 7.12 -8.64
CA VAL A 191 -3.30 8.37 -8.25
C VAL A 191 -3.85 8.31 -6.83
N GLY A 192 -4.14 9.48 -6.25
CA GLY A 192 -4.55 9.58 -4.87
C GLY A 192 -6.00 9.18 -4.59
N GLN A 193 -6.34 9.08 -3.30
CA GLN A 193 -7.66 8.70 -2.79
C GLN A 193 -8.84 9.57 -3.29
N THR A 194 -8.59 10.81 -3.71
CA THR A 194 -9.59 11.73 -4.28
C THR A 194 -9.64 11.72 -5.80
N GLU A 195 -8.57 11.28 -6.46
CA GLU A 195 -8.42 11.28 -7.91
C GLU A 195 -8.89 9.94 -8.52
N ALA A 196 -8.57 8.81 -7.88
CA ALA A 196 -9.01 7.50 -8.34
C ALA A 196 -10.54 7.36 -8.50
N PRO A 197 -11.38 7.93 -7.61
CA PRO A 197 -12.83 7.90 -7.81
C PRO A 197 -13.32 8.71 -9.02
N LEU A 198 -12.54 9.66 -9.54
CA LEU A 198 -12.92 10.41 -10.75
C LEU A 198 -13.00 9.50 -11.98
N LEU A 199 -12.17 8.45 -12.02
CA LEU A 199 -12.17 7.43 -13.08
C LEU A 199 -13.50 6.70 -13.21
N ILE A 200 -14.29 6.69 -12.13
CA ILE A 200 -15.58 6.01 -12.02
C ILE A 200 -16.72 6.95 -11.67
N ARG A 201 -16.52 8.27 -11.78
CA ARG A 201 -17.49 9.29 -11.41
C ARG A 201 -18.92 9.04 -11.91
N PRO A 202 -19.16 8.64 -13.17
CA PRO A 202 -20.51 8.40 -13.68
C PRO A 202 -21.24 7.25 -12.96
N TYR A 203 -20.49 6.33 -12.35
CA TYR A 203 -21.02 5.09 -11.79
C TYR A 203 -21.21 5.14 -10.27
N LEU A 204 -20.55 6.07 -9.56
CA LEU A 204 -20.58 6.17 -8.10
C LEU A 204 -22.00 6.24 -7.50
N LYS A 205 -22.92 6.90 -8.20
CA LYS A 205 -24.32 7.04 -7.73
C LYS A 205 -25.02 5.68 -7.63
N ASP A 206 -24.68 4.78 -8.54
CA ASP A 206 -25.33 3.48 -8.74
C ASP A 206 -24.58 2.32 -8.07
N MET A 207 -23.45 2.61 -7.43
CA MET A 207 -22.64 1.63 -6.71
C MET A 207 -23.31 1.21 -5.39
N THR A 208 -23.08 -0.04 -5.02
CA THR A 208 -23.51 -0.57 -3.72
C THR A 208 -22.63 -0.01 -2.59
N ASP A 209 -23.07 -0.19 -1.36
CA ASP A 209 -22.34 0.30 -0.20
C ASP A 209 -21.01 -0.46 0.00
N SER A 210 -20.96 -1.75 -0.38
CA SER A 210 -19.71 -2.54 -0.39
C SER A 210 -18.73 -2.07 -1.47
N GLU A 211 -19.22 -1.70 -2.64
CA GLU A 211 -18.38 -1.13 -3.70
C GLU A 211 -17.80 0.23 -3.28
N ILE A 212 -18.59 1.08 -2.62
CA ILE A 212 -18.11 2.38 -2.08
C ILE A 212 -17.09 2.14 -0.96
N HIS A 213 -17.32 1.16 -0.08
CA HIS A 213 -16.35 0.76 0.92
C HIS A 213 -15.00 0.33 0.30
N ALA A 214 -15.03 -0.42 -0.80
CA ALA A 214 -13.82 -0.82 -1.53
C ALA A 214 -13.08 0.36 -2.16
N VAL A 215 -13.81 1.33 -2.74
CA VAL A 215 -13.21 2.56 -3.27
C VAL A 215 -12.47 3.34 -2.18
N MET A 216 -13.11 3.54 -1.01
CA MET A 216 -12.48 4.24 0.11
C MET A 216 -11.31 3.44 0.70
N THR A 217 -11.47 2.13 0.90
CA THR A 217 -10.41 1.26 1.41
C THR A 217 -9.19 1.28 0.49
N GLY A 218 -9.39 1.22 -0.82
CA GLY A 218 -8.31 1.35 -1.80
C GLY A 218 -7.56 2.67 -1.67
N GLY A 219 -8.27 3.77 -1.49
CA GLY A 219 -7.66 5.09 -1.29
C GLY A 219 -6.84 5.18 -0.01
N PHE A 220 -7.32 4.62 1.10
CA PHE A 220 -6.57 4.60 2.37
C PHE A 220 -5.39 3.61 2.34
N ALA A 221 -5.49 2.53 1.58
CA ALA A 221 -4.50 1.47 1.53
C ALA A 221 -3.26 1.80 0.68
N THR A 222 -3.37 2.77 -0.25
CA THR A 222 -2.30 3.14 -1.18
C THR A 222 -1.82 4.57 -0.95
N ILE A 223 -0.76 4.94 -1.68
CA ILE A 223 -0.29 6.32 -1.80
C ILE A 223 -0.37 6.77 -3.26
N ALA A 224 -0.52 8.07 -3.48
CA ALA A 224 -0.42 8.66 -4.80
C ALA A 224 1.05 8.64 -5.27
N GLY A 225 1.27 8.49 -6.58
CA GLY A 225 2.62 8.62 -7.14
C GLY A 225 3.24 10.01 -6.90
N SER A 226 2.40 11.05 -6.78
CA SER A 226 2.86 12.41 -6.50
C SER A 226 3.50 12.56 -5.12
N VAL A 227 2.92 11.96 -4.08
CA VAL A 227 3.50 11.95 -2.74
C VAL A 227 4.59 10.90 -2.57
N MET A 228 4.55 9.81 -3.35
CA MET A 228 5.60 8.79 -3.36
C MET A 228 6.96 9.43 -3.68
N GLY A 229 7.00 10.37 -4.62
CA GLY A 229 8.21 11.11 -4.95
C GLY A 229 8.78 11.93 -3.79
N ALA A 230 7.91 12.48 -2.94
CA ALA A 230 8.34 13.17 -1.72
C ALA A 230 8.99 12.19 -0.73
N PHE A 231 8.42 11.01 -0.51
CA PHE A 231 9.03 10.00 0.39
C PHE A 231 10.36 9.47 -0.14
N ILE A 232 10.48 9.30 -1.47
CA ILE A 232 11.76 8.96 -2.11
C ILE A 232 12.80 10.07 -1.88
N SER A 233 12.38 11.33 -1.89
CA SER A 233 13.27 12.46 -1.57
C SER A 233 13.75 12.47 -0.11
N PHE A 234 13.00 11.86 0.81
CA PHE A 234 13.46 11.62 2.19
C PHE A 234 14.48 10.48 2.26
N GLY A 235 14.81 9.82 1.15
CA GLY A 235 15.73 8.68 1.13
C GLY A 235 15.06 7.35 1.46
N ILE A 236 13.73 7.28 1.43
CA ILE A 236 13.00 6.01 1.51
C ILE A 236 13.22 5.22 0.22
N ASP A 237 13.36 3.90 0.34
CA ASP A 237 13.62 3.05 -0.82
C ASP A 237 12.46 3.07 -1.83
N ALA A 238 12.74 3.56 -3.03
CA ALA A 238 11.77 3.66 -4.11
C ALA A 238 11.24 2.29 -4.53
N SER A 239 12.08 1.26 -4.53
CA SER A 239 11.67 -0.09 -4.94
C SER A 239 10.61 -0.66 -3.99
N SER A 240 10.77 -0.46 -2.68
CA SER A 240 9.83 -0.82 -1.63
C SER A 240 8.53 -0.03 -1.70
N LEU A 241 8.57 1.28 -1.99
CA LEU A 241 7.36 2.10 -2.12
C LEU A 241 6.51 1.69 -3.33
N ILE A 242 7.15 1.48 -4.48
CA ILE A 242 6.46 1.09 -5.72
C ILE A 242 5.82 -0.30 -5.54
N SER A 243 6.57 -1.25 -5.00
CA SER A 243 6.05 -2.60 -4.74
C SER A 243 4.94 -2.62 -3.70
N ALA A 244 5.06 -1.85 -2.61
CA ALA A 244 3.99 -1.70 -1.62
C ALA A 244 2.69 -1.17 -2.25
N SER A 245 2.76 -0.14 -3.12
CA SER A 245 1.58 0.38 -3.83
C SER A 245 0.92 -0.66 -4.74
N VAL A 246 1.72 -1.43 -5.50
CA VAL A 246 1.18 -2.46 -6.41
C VAL A 246 0.58 -3.64 -5.63
N MET A 247 1.20 -4.05 -4.53
CA MET A 247 0.70 -5.11 -3.64
C MET A 247 -0.58 -4.70 -2.89
N ALA A 248 -0.70 -3.42 -2.52
CA ALA A 248 -1.84 -2.90 -1.78
C ALA A 248 -3.16 -3.01 -2.56
N ALA A 249 -3.16 -2.88 -3.89
CA ALA A 249 -4.40 -2.93 -4.69
C ALA A 249 -5.20 -4.24 -4.55
N PRO A 250 -4.64 -5.43 -4.85
CA PRO A 250 -5.37 -6.69 -4.67
C PRO A 250 -5.66 -7.00 -3.19
N CYS A 251 -4.78 -6.58 -2.27
CA CYS A 251 -5.02 -6.73 -0.83
C CYS A 251 -6.20 -5.86 -0.37
N ALA A 252 -6.29 -4.61 -0.82
CA ALA A 252 -7.38 -3.70 -0.48
C ALA A 252 -8.74 -4.22 -0.93
N LEU A 253 -8.84 -4.82 -2.11
CA LEU A 253 -10.07 -5.48 -2.56
C LEU A 253 -10.41 -6.70 -1.69
N ALA A 254 -9.44 -7.56 -1.39
CA ALA A 254 -9.65 -8.73 -0.53
C ALA A 254 -10.13 -8.34 0.87
N ILE A 255 -9.44 -7.39 1.49
CA ILE A 255 -9.68 -6.98 2.88
C ILE A 255 -10.92 -6.08 2.99
N SER A 256 -11.22 -5.27 1.97
CA SER A 256 -12.52 -4.58 1.87
C SER A 256 -13.68 -5.57 1.81
N LYS A 257 -13.61 -6.58 0.92
CA LYS A 257 -14.67 -7.58 0.79
C LYS A 257 -14.74 -8.57 1.95
N LEU A 258 -13.70 -8.62 2.80
CA LEU A 258 -13.74 -9.30 4.09
C LEU A 258 -14.44 -8.43 5.15
N SER A 259 -14.10 -7.14 5.22
CA SER A 259 -14.60 -6.17 6.22
C SER A 259 -16.06 -5.76 5.98
N TYR A 260 -16.43 -5.54 4.72
CA TYR A 260 -17.77 -5.16 4.28
C TYR A 260 -18.14 -5.92 2.98
N PRO A 261 -18.58 -7.17 3.10
CA PRO A 261 -18.88 -8.02 1.95
C PRO A 261 -20.04 -7.51 1.10
N GLU A 262 -20.09 -7.96 -0.16
CA GLU A 262 -21.16 -7.62 -1.10
C GLU A 262 -22.45 -8.37 -0.75
N THR A 263 -23.48 -7.66 -0.32
CA THR A 263 -24.81 -8.23 -0.03
C THR A 263 -25.85 -7.91 -1.10
N GLU A 264 -25.57 -6.92 -1.93
CA GLU A 264 -26.46 -6.45 -2.98
C GLU A 264 -25.99 -6.93 -4.37
N LYS A 265 -26.92 -6.96 -5.33
CA LYS A 265 -26.56 -7.28 -6.71
C LYS A 265 -25.97 -6.05 -7.38
N SER A 266 -24.65 -6.03 -7.55
CA SER A 266 -23.97 -4.98 -8.31
C SER A 266 -24.53 -4.85 -9.73
N LYS A 267 -24.71 -3.60 -10.17
CA LYS A 267 -25.09 -3.27 -11.56
C LYS A 267 -23.91 -3.40 -12.52
N PHE A 268 -22.69 -3.59 -12.01
CA PHE A 268 -21.43 -3.49 -12.76
C PHE A 268 -20.63 -4.80 -12.82
N THR A 269 -21.28 -5.94 -12.56
CA THR A 269 -20.67 -7.28 -12.68
C THR A 269 -20.50 -7.74 -14.15
N SER A 270 -21.16 -7.06 -15.09
CA SER A 270 -21.08 -7.35 -16.54
C SER A 270 -19.71 -6.98 -17.12
N LYS A 271 -19.17 -7.83 -18.03
CA LYS A 271 -17.92 -7.65 -18.79
C LYS A 271 -17.90 -6.42 -19.74
N SER A 272 -18.94 -5.58 -19.71
CA SER A 272 -18.94 -4.32 -20.45
C SER A 272 -17.81 -3.45 -19.92
N GLN A 273 -16.80 -3.19 -20.77
CA GLN A 273 -15.68 -2.31 -20.46
C GLN A 273 -16.23 -0.96 -20.03
N ILE A 274 -15.99 -0.62 -18.76
CA ILE A 274 -16.24 0.72 -18.26
C ILE A 274 -15.34 1.67 -19.04
N LYS A 275 -15.93 2.74 -19.59
CA LYS A 275 -15.14 3.80 -20.19
C LYS A 275 -14.51 4.61 -19.07
N VAL A 276 -13.19 4.58 -19.00
CA VAL A 276 -12.43 5.53 -18.19
C VAL A 276 -12.51 6.87 -18.91
N ASP A 277 -12.96 7.91 -18.22
CA ASP A 277 -13.04 9.24 -18.82
C ASP A 277 -11.64 9.73 -19.19
N GLY A 278 -11.48 10.24 -20.41
CA GLY A 278 -10.26 10.92 -20.83
C GLY A 278 -10.33 12.36 -20.35
N GLY A 279 -9.22 12.93 -19.88
CA GLY A 279 -9.19 14.34 -19.49
C GLY A 279 -9.73 15.24 -20.60
N GLY A 280 -10.42 16.34 -20.22
CA GLY A 280 -11.05 17.28 -21.15
C GLY A 280 -10.10 18.28 -21.81
N GLU A 281 -8.80 18.07 -21.65
CA GLU A 281 -7.73 18.94 -22.16
C GLU A 281 -7.69 18.89 -23.69
N GLN A 282 -7.39 20.01 -24.36
CA GLN A 282 -7.33 20.08 -25.83
C GLN A 282 -5.97 19.65 -26.37
N ASN A 283 -4.89 19.90 -25.62
CA ASN A 283 -3.52 19.60 -26.03
C ASN A 283 -2.63 19.25 -24.83
N VAL A 284 -1.43 18.72 -25.12
CA VAL A 284 -0.46 18.32 -24.09
C VAL A 284 -0.04 19.48 -23.19
N LEU A 285 0.10 20.70 -23.73
CA LEU A 285 0.50 21.86 -22.93
C LEU A 285 -0.59 22.26 -21.93
N GLU A 286 -1.85 22.19 -22.35
CA GLU A 286 -3.01 22.36 -21.47
C GLU A 286 -3.00 21.30 -20.36
N ALA A 287 -2.77 20.04 -20.70
CA ALA A 287 -2.65 18.95 -19.72
C ALA A 287 -1.52 19.17 -18.70
N VAL A 288 -0.33 19.62 -19.15
CA VAL A 288 0.78 19.98 -18.25
C VAL A 288 0.36 21.11 -17.31
N SER A 289 -0.18 22.21 -17.87
CA SER A 289 -0.55 23.39 -17.10
C SER A 289 -1.70 23.12 -16.12
N GLY A 290 -2.70 22.33 -16.53
CA GLY A 290 -3.81 21.89 -15.70
C GLY A 290 -3.36 20.96 -14.58
N GLY A 291 -2.42 20.05 -14.86
CA GLY A 291 -1.81 19.17 -13.85
C GLY A 291 -1.00 19.96 -12.81
N ALA A 292 -0.20 20.94 -13.25
CA ALA A 292 0.52 21.84 -12.36
C ALA A 292 -0.45 22.66 -11.49
N SER A 293 -1.47 23.26 -12.10
CA SER A 293 -2.42 24.13 -11.41
C SER A 293 -3.29 23.37 -10.41
N SER A 294 -3.75 22.17 -10.76
CA SER A 294 -4.54 21.32 -9.86
C SER A 294 -3.73 20.86 -8.64
N SER A 295 -2.41 20.75 -8.77
CA SER A 295 -1.52 20.40 -7.66
C SER A 295 -1.34 21.51 -6.61
N ILE A 296 -1.67 22.78 -6.93
CA ILE A 296 -1.52 23.90 -5.99
C ILE A 296 -2.33 23.65 -4.71
N GLY A 297 -3.59 23.25 -4.86
CA GLY A 297 -4.44 22.91 -3.72
C GLY A 297 -3.91 21.72 -2.93
N LEU A 298 -3.38 20.70 -3.62
CA LEU A 298 -2.78 19.53 -2.98
C LEU A 298 -1.55 19.91 -2.14
N VAL A 299 -0.62 20.68 -2.72
CA VAL A 299 0.59 21.15 -2.05
C VAL A 299 0.27 22.07 -0.88
N ALA A 300 -0.65 23.02 -1.06
CA ALA A 300 -1.09 23.90 0.01
C ALA A 300 -1.71 23.13 1.18
N ASN A 301 -2.54 22.11 0.88
CA ASN A 301 -3.13 21.26 1.90
C ASN A 301 -2.07 20.42 2.63
N ILE A 302 -1.07 19.86 1.92
CA ILE A 302 0.04 19.12 2.55
C ILE A 302 0.80 20.04 3.52
N ALA A 303 1.22 21.21 3.05
CA ALA A 303 1.97 22.17 3.88
C ALA A 303 1.16 22.63 5.10
N ALA A 304 -0.10 23.03 4.90
CA ALA A 304 -0.98 23.48 5.98
C ALA A 304 -1.23 22.37 7.01
N ASN A 305 -1.48 21.14 6.56
CA ASN A 305 -1.69 19.99 7.44
C ASN A 305 -0.41 19.66 8.24
N LEU A 306 0.77 19.65 7.61
CA LEU A 306 2.02 19.40 8.33
C LEU A 306 2.25 20.42 9.45
N ILE A 307 2.07 21.73 9.15
CA ILE A 307 2.19 22.79 10.16
C ILE A 307 1.20 22.58 11.31
N ALA A 308 -0.08 22.35 10.98
CA ALA A 308 -1.13 22.20 11.98
C ALA A 308 -0.91 20.96 12.87
N PHE A 309 -0.64 19.80 12.26
CA PHE A 309 -0.48 18.55 13.01
C PHE A 309 0.80 18.49 13.83
N LEU A 310 1.92 19.03 13.34
CA LEU A 310 3.14 19.13 14.14
C LEU A 310 2.98 20.08 15.33
N ALA A 311 2.30 21.22 15.14
CA ALA A 311 1.98 22.14 16.23
C ALA A 311 1.03 21.51 17.27
N ILE A 312 -0.01 20.79 16.81
CA ILE A 312 -0.93 20.06 17.69
C ILE A 312 -0.20 18.95 18.44
N LEU A 313 0.67 18.18 17.78
CA LEU A 313 1.48 17.15 18.41
C LEU A 313 2.38 17.74 19.50
N ALA A 314 3.09 18.84 19.20
CA ALA A 314 3.93 19.54 20.18
C ALA A 314 3.11 20.03 21.39
N PHE A 315 1.91 20.56 21.15
CA PHE A 315 0.99 20.97 22.21
C PHE A 315 0.51 19.79 23.07
N ILE A 316 0.13 18.67 22.43
CA ILE A 316 -0.27 17.44 23.13
C ILE A 316 0.92 16.92 23.96
N ASN A 317 2.13 16.88 23.41
CA ASN A 317 3.33 16.45 24.11
C ASN A 317 3.66 17.32 25.31
N ALA A 318 3.57 18.64 25.18
CA ALA A 318 3.75 19.56 26.30
C ALA A 318 2.69 19.34 27.39
N THR A 319 1.44 19.11 27.00
CA THR A 319 0.33 18.83 27.93
C THR A 319 0.52 17.50 28.65
N LEU A 320 0.89 16.44 27.91
CA LEU A 320 1.16 15.12 28.46
C LEU A 320 2.38 15.12 29.38
N GLY A 321 3.46 15.82 29.01
CA GLY A 321 4.64 15.98 29.86
C GLY A 321 4.32 16.74 31.15
N TRP A 322 3.49 17.78 31.08
CA TRP A 322 3.00 18.50 32.26
C TRP A 322 2.14 17.61 33.17
N MET A 323 1.17 16.88 32.62
CA MET A 323 0.33 15.94 33.36
C MET A 323 1.15 14.78 33.94
N GLY A 324 2.06 14.23 33.15
CA GLY A 324 2.97 13.16 33.55
C GLY A 324 3.91 13.60 34.68
N GLY A 325 4.41 14.84 34.62
CA GLY A 325 5.20 15.45 35.68
C GLY A 325 4.48 15.48 37.03
N MET A 326 3.14 15.64 37.04
CA MET A 326 2.36 15.59 38.29
C MET A 326 2.36 14.22 38.97
N VAL A 327 2.52 13.15 38.19
CA VAL A 327 2.52 11.75 38.66
C VAL A 327 3.92 11.13 38.65
N GLY A 328 4.98 11.94 38.48
CA GLY A 328 6.38 11.51 38.51
C GLY A 328 6.96 11.00 37.18
N TYR A 329 6.26 11.18 36.06
CA TYR A 329 6.68 10.77 34.71
C TYR A 329 6.68 11.96 33.73
N PRO A 330 7.65 12.90 33.81
CA PRO A 330 7.64 14.12 32.99
C PRO A 330 7.91 13.89 31.49
N ASN A 331 8.47 12.73 31.13
CA ASN A 331 8.88 12.42 29.75
C ASN A 331 7.76 11.75 28.93
N VAL A 332 6.50 11.80 29.38
CA VAL A 332 5.38 11.19 28.64
C VAL A 332 5.06 12.03 27.41
N THR A 333 5.22 11.43 26.24
CA THR A 333 4.82 12.00 24.95
C THR A 333 3.71 11.16 24.32
N PHE A 334 3.02 11.74 23.35
CA PHE A 334 2.02 11.05 22.54
C PHE A 334 2.64 9.87 21.79
N GLU A 335 3.86 10.06 21.31
CA GLU A 335 4.70 9.04 20.69
C GLU A 335 4.96 7.86 21.61
N LEU A 336 5.32 8.13 22.88
CA LEU A 336 5.53 7.09 23.88
C LEU A 336 4.23 6.30 24.12
N ILE A 337 3.08 6.98 24.19
CA ILE A 337 1.80 6.28 24.33
C ILE A 337 1.54 5.39 23.12
N CYS A 338 1.78 5.91 21.91
CA CYS A 338 1.65 5.14 20.67
C CYS A 338 2.59 3.93 20.64
N SER A 339 3.83 4.08 21.12
CA SER A 339 4.80 2.99 21.13
C SER A 339 4.30 1.80 21.96
N TYR A 340 3.74 2.03 23.14
CA TYR A 340 3.16 0.96 23.96
C TYR A 340 1.85 0.39 23.39
N VAL A 341 0.96 1.24 22.87
CA VAL A 341 -0.34 0.80 22.33
C VAL A 341 -0.18 -0.06 21.07
N PHE A 342 0.71 0.35 20.17
CA PHE A 342 0.93 -0.34 18.90
C PHE A 342 2.09 -1.35 18.94
N MET A 343 2.80 -1.52 20.07
CA MET A 343 3.88 -2.52 20.18
C MET A 343 3.43 -3.92 19.78
N PRO A 344 2.25 -4.44 20.23
CA PRO A 344 1.80 -5.76 19.81
C PRO A 344 1.59 -5.84 18.30
N VAL A 345 1.12 -4.76 17.66
CA VAL A 345 0.93 -4.70 16.21
C VAL A 345 2.27 -4.75 15.48
N ALA A 346 3.24 -3.93 15.91
CA ALA A 346 4.58 -3.89 15.35
C ALA A 346 5.30 -5.24 15.50
N PHE A 347 5.23 -5.85 16.69
CA PHE A 347 5.81 -7.16 16.95
C PHE A 347 5.19 -8.24 16.05
N MET A 348 3.87 -8.26 15.90
CA MET A 348 3.17 -9.23 15.03
C MET A 348 3.49 -9.07 13.55
N MET A 349 4.03 -7.93 13.11
CA MET A 349 4.56 -7.77 11.74
C MET A 349 5.91 -8.47 11.54
N GLY A 350 6.53 -8.98 12.61
CA GLY A 350 7.84 -9.65 12.60
C GLY A 350 9.01 -8.71 12.79
N ILE A 351 8.78 -7.56 13.46
CA ILE A 351 9.82 -6.66 13.96
C ILE A 351 10.43 -7.27 15.24
N PRO A 352 11.76 -7.23 15.42
CA PRO A 352 12.39 -7.65 16.67
C PRO A 352 11.82 -6.88 17.87
N TYR A 353 11.72 -7.54 19.04
CA TYR A 353 11.10 -6.93 20.22
C TYR A 353 11.73 -5.57 20.60
N GLU A 354 13.06 -5.48 20.53
CA GLU A 354 13.83 -4.27 20.85
C GLU A 354 13.48 -3.07 19.94
N GLU A 355 13.13 -3.34 18.68
CA GLU A 355 12.80 -2.32 17.68
C GLU A 355 11.28 -2.07 17.58
N SER A 356 10.48 -2.93 18.23
CA SER A 356 9.02 -2.93 18.09
C SER A 356 8.38 -1.66 18.66
N PHE A 357 8.94 -1.08 19.71
CA PHE A 357 8.44 0.17 20.30
C PHE A 357 8.65 1.36 19.36
N THR A 358 9.83 1.48 18.76
CA THR A 358 10.13 2.54 17.79
C THR A 358 9.27 2.40 16.54
N VAL A 359 9.08 1.18 16.01
CA VAL A 359 8.20 0.97 14.86
C VAL A 359 6.73 1.21 15.23
N ALA A 360 6.30 0.87 16.45
CA ALA A 360 4.96 1.17 16.94
C ALA A 360 4.69 2.67 17.06
N GLU A 361 5.68 3.47 17.47
CA GLU A 361 5.61 4.93 17.43
C GLU A 361 5.32 5.42 16.01
N LEU A 362 6.05 4.92 15.00
CA LEU A 362 5.86 5.32 13.61
C LEU A 362 4.46 4.94 13.08
N ILE A 363 3.96 3.75 13.43
CA ILE A 363 2.59 3.32 13.07
C ILE A 363 1.54 4.24 13.70
N GLY A 364 1.70 4.60 14.98
CA GLY A 364 0.80 5.52 15.67
C GLY A 364 0.87 6.94 15.09
N THR A 365 2.08 7.43 14.82
CA THR A 365 2.33 8.72 14.17
C THR A 365 1.62 8.79 12.81
N LYS A 366 1.74 7.74 12.00
CA LYS A 366 1.00 7.64 10.74
C LYS A 366 -0.51 7.73 10.97
N LEU A 367 -1.06 6.89 11.83
CA LEU A 367 -2.52 6.76 11.97
C LEU A 367 -3.16 8.06 12.49
N PHE A 368 -2.55 8.70 13.48
CA PHE A 368 -3.13 9.87 14.15
C PHE A 368 -2.76 11.20 13.50
N LEU A 369 -1.55 11.30 12.93
CA LEU A 369 -1.11 12.53 12.28
C LEU A 369 -1.15 12.35 10.76
N ASN A 370 -0.10 11.80 10.18
CA ASN A 370 0.00 11.48 8.77
C ASN A 370 1.28 10.67 8.48
N GLU A 371 1.34 10.10 7.29
CA GLU A 371 2.47 9.33 6.78
C GLU A 371 3.71 10.19 6.48
N PHE A 372 3.57 11.49 6.20
CA PHE A 372 4.72 12.37 5.93
C PHE A 372 5.63 12.49 7.15
N ILE A 373 5.06 12.77 8.32
CA ILE A 373 5.80 12.87 9.59
C ILE A 373 6.41 11.50 9.93
N ALA A 374 5.67 10.40 9.71
CA ALA A 374 6.20 9.07 9.96
C ALA A 374 7.38 8.71 9.04
N TYR A 375 7.33 9.07 7.76
CA TYR A 375 8.43 8.83 6.82
C TYR A 375 9.64 9.73 7.05
N GLU A 376 9.44 10.97 7.50
CA GLU A 376 10.53 11.85 7.92
C GLU A 376 11.29 11.24 9.10
N LYS A 377 10.59 10.82 10.16
CA LYS A 377 11.20 10.11 11.30
C LYS A 377 11.88 8.81 10.89
N LEU A 378 11.28 8.03 9.98
CA LEU A 378 11.92 6.81 9.46
C LEU A 378 13.21 7.13 8.68
N SER A 379 13.24 8.23 7.92
CA SER A 379 14.44 8.71 7.25
C SER A 379 15.55 9.08 8.23
N GLU A 380 15.21 9.78 9.31
CA GLU A 380 16.17 10.11 10.37
C GLU A 380 16.80 8.85 10.99
N LEU A 381 15.97 7.84 11.32
CA LEU A 381 16.44 6.55 11.86
C LEU A 381 17.37 5.82 10.87
N LYS A 382 17.05 5.88 9.58
CA LYS A 382 17.89 5.31 8.51
C LYS A 382 19.21 6.06 8.37
N ASN A 383 19.19 7.39 8.40
CA ASN A 383 20.39 8.22 8.30
C ASN A 383 21.31 8.01 9.52
N ASN A 384 20.74 7.86 10.72
CA ASN A 384 21.51 7.55 11.92
C ASN A 384 22.27 6.22 11.78
N ARG A 385 21.64 5.20 11.17
CA ARG A 385 22.31 3.93 10.86
C ARG A 385 23.45 4.11 9.87
N LEU A 386 23.20 4.82 8.78
CA LEU A 386 24.20 5.02 7.71
C LEU A 386 25.40 5.85 8.17
N ASN A 387 25.19 6.78 9.10
CA ASN A 387 26.24 7.61 9.69
C ASN A 387 27.00 6.91 10.83
N GLY A 388 26.62 5.69 11.21
CA GLY A 388 27.30 4.91 12.25
C GLY A 388 27.20 5.53 13.64
N ILE A 389 26.12 6.27 13.93
CA ILE A 389 25.91 6.87 15.25
C ILE A 389 25.75 5.74 16.27
N LEU A 390 26.73 5.63 17.18
CA LEU A 390 26.75 4.61 18.23
C LEU A 390 25.74 4.93 19.33
N GLU A 391 25.24 3.87 19.96
CA GLU A 391 24.23 3.88 21.01
C GLU A 391 24.66 4.75 22.20
N ASP A 392 23.93 5.84 22.48
CA ASP A 392 24.07 6.61 23.72
C ASP A 392 23.37 5.88 24.88
N GLY A 393 23.74 4.63 25.18
CA GLY A 393 23.43 3.87 26.40
C GLY A 393 21.97 3.70 26.87
N VAL A 394 20.97 4.33 26.23
CA VAL A 394 19.58 4.41 26.73
C VAL A 394 18.55 4.10 25.65
N ASP A 395 18.76 4.52 24.39
CA ASP A 395 17.81 4.26 23.29
C ASP A 395 18.54 3.97 21.95
N LYS A 396 18.12 2.91 21.25
CA LYS A 396 18.61 2.58 19.91
C LYS A 396 18.03 3.57 18.90
N LYS A 397 18.86 4.49 18.39
CA LYS A 397 18.46 5.58 17.47
C LYS A 397 18.40 5.16 15.98
N TRP A 398 18.37 3.86 15.69
CA TRP A 398 18.38 3.31 14.35
C TRP A 398 17.62 1.96 14.29
N LEU A 399 17.18 1.56 13.10
CA LEU A 399 16.45 0.32 12.86
C LEU A 399 17.28 -0.65 12.00
N SER A 400 17.15 -1.96 12.21
CA SER A 400 17.73 -2.93 11.29
C SER A 400 17.18 -2.78 9.87
N VAL A 401 17.95 -3.17 8.84
CA VAL A 401 17.51 -3.10 7.43
C VAL A 401 16.17 -3.83 7.24
N ARG A 402 15.99 -4.96 7.92
CA ARG A 402 14.73 -5.71 7.92
C ARG A 402 13.57 -4.87 8.47
N SER A 403 13.74 -4.25 9.63
CA SER A 403 12.70 -3.42 10.24
C SER A 403 12.41 -2.16 9.44
N GLU A 404 13.42 -1.53 8.85
CA GLU A 404 13.24 -0.39 7.93
C GLU A 404 12.37 -0.79 6.73
N THR A 405 12.64 -1.94 6.10
CA THR A 405 11.83 -2.45 4.99
C THR A 405 10.40 -2.74 5.44
N ILE A 406 10.20 -3.50 6.51
CA ILE A 406 8.85 -3.81 7.03
C ILE A 406 8.08 -2.52 7.37
N CYS A 407 8.76 -1.56 8.02
CA CYS A 407 8.18 -0.27 8.37
C CYS A 407 7.79 0.54 7.12
N THR A 408 8.63 0.53 6.07
CA THR A 408 8.31 1.19 4.79
C THR A 408 6.98 0.69 4.21
N TYR A 409 6.73 -0.62 4.23
CA TYR A 409 5.46 -1.18 3.77
C TYR A 409 4.29 -0.85 4.71
N ALA A 410 4.54 -0.81 6.02
CA ALA A 410 3.51 -0.48 7.01
C ALA A 410 3.06 0.98 6.91
N LEU A 411 4.00 1.87 6.59
CA LEU A 411 3.75 3.29 6.43
C LEU A 411 3.11 3.61 5.08
N CYS A 412 3.33 2.79 4.04
CA CYS A 412 2.75 2.99 2.72
C CYS A 412 1.21 2.84 2.72
N GLY A 413 0.53 3.99 2.79
CA GLY A 413 -0.93 4.13 2.68
C GLY A 413 -1.43 5.43 3.31
N PHE A 414 -2.44 6.07 2.73
CA PHE A 414 -3.08 7.28 3.25
C PHE A 414 -3.98 7.08 4.48
N ALA A 415 -3.99 5.89 5.07
CA ALA A 415 -4.82 5.55 6.23
C ALA A 415 -4.40 6.33 7.49
N ASN A 416 -4.97 7.52 7.66
CA ASN A 416 -4.84 8.36 8.85
C ASN A 416 -6.15 9.15 9.13
N PHE A 417 -6.30 9.73 10.32
CA PHE A 417 -7.50 10.49 10.67
C PHE A 417 -7.71 11.77 9.84
N SER A 418 -6.64 12.41 9.36
CA SER A 418 -6.74 13.59 8.49
C SER A 418 -7.36 13.25 7.12
N SER A 419 -7.02 12.08 6.56
CA SER A 419 -7.54 11.57 5.30
C SER A 419 -9.03 11.26 5.36
N LEU A 420 -9.62 11.04 6.55
CA LEU A 420 -11.08 10.90 6.68
C LEU A 420 -11.81 12.12 6.13
N GLY A 421 -11.36 13.33 6.52
CA GLY A 421 -11.95 14.58 6.03
C GLY A 421 -11.77 14.75 4.53
N ILE A 422 -10.59 14.38 4.01
CA ILE A 422 -10.26 14.45 2.58
C ILE A 422 -11.16 13.50 1.78
N VAL A 423 -11.34 12.25 2.22
CA VAL A 423 -12.20 11.27 1.54
C VAL A 423 -13.68 11.67 1.62
N ILE A 424 -14.17 12.11 2.78
CA ILE A 424 -15.56 12.59 2.91
C ILE A 424 -15.79 13.78 2.00
N GLY A 425 -14.94 14.80 2.05
CA GLY A 425 -15.07 16.01 1.25
C GLY A 425 -14.94 15.74 -0.25
N GLY A 426 -13.88 15.03 -0.64
CA GLY A 426 -13.60 14.66 -2.02
C GLY A 426 -14.71 13.80 -2.62
N LEU A 427 -15.00 12.65 -2.02
CA LEU A 427 -15.96 11.72 -2.59
C LEU A 427 -17.41 12.24 -2.54
N SER A 428 -17.78 12.98 -1.49
CA SER A 428 -19.11 13.62 -1.41
C SER A 428 -19.27 14.76 -2.42
N SER A 429 -18.19 15.46 -2.78
CA SER A 429 -18.24 16.48 -3.84
C SER A 429 -18.44 15.84 -5.23
N ILE A 430 -17.88 14.65 -5.45
CA ILE A 430 -18.02 13.90 -6.70
C ILE A 430 -19.44 13.29 -6.82
N CYS A 431 -19.97 12.74 -5.71
CA CYS A 431 -21.30 12.13 -5.68
C CYS A 431 -22.10 12.56 -4.43
N PRO A 432 -22.73 13.75 -4.45
CA PRO A 432 -23.53 14.25 -3.32
C PRO A 432 -24.62 13.31 -2.80
N PRO A 433 -25.36 12.55 -3.66
CA PRO A 433 -26.37 11.60 -3.19
C PRO A 433 -25.84 10.48 -2.28
N LYS A 434 -24.55 10.13 -2.37
CA LYS A 434 -23.92 9.08 -1.55
C LYS A 434 -23.23 9.62 -0.29
N LYS A 435 -23.30 10.92 0.00
CA LYS A 435 -22.65 11.57 1.16
C LYS A 435 -22.92 10.85 2.48
N SER A 436 -24.18 10.46 2.74
CA SER A 436 -24.55 9.78 3.99
C SER A 436 -23.88 8.40 4.12
N VAL A 437 -23.85 7.64 3.02
CA VAL A 437 -23.19 6.32 2.95
C VAL A 437 -21.69 6.44 3.13
N ILE A 438 -21.06 7.41 2.46
CA ILE A 438 -19.62 7.69 2.60
C ILE A 438 -19.30 7.97 4.06
N SER A 439 -20.05 8.87 4.71
CA SER A 439 -19.83 9.24 6.10
C SER A 439 -20.01 8.08 7.08
N SER A 440 -20.93 7.14 6.83
CA SER A 440 -21.16 6.02 7.74
C SER A 440 -20.10 4.91 7.61
N LEU A 441 -19.48 4.78 6.44
CA LEU A 441 -18.52 3.73 6.13
C LEU A 441 -17.05 4.16 6.28
N VAL A 442 -16.75 5.46 6.22
CA VAL A 442 -15.38 5.98 6.14
C VAL A 442 -14.47 5.51 7.28
N LEU A 443 -14.95 5.45 8.52
CA LEU A 443 -14.15 4.97 9.66
C LEU A 443 -13.80 3.49 9.52
N ARG A 444 -14.76 2.66 9.07
CA ARG A 444 -14.50 1.24 8.79
C ARG A 444 -13.49 1.09 7.64
N ALA A 445 -13.64 1.89 6.59
CA ALA A 445 -12.72 1.88 5.45
C ALA A 445 -11.30 2.31 5.85
N LEU A 446 -11.16 3.29 6.76
CA LEU A 446 -9.87 3.70 7.32
C LEU A 446 -9.17 2.53 8.02
N PHE A 447 -9.82 1.90 9.00
CA PHE A 447 -9.22 0.76 9.73
C PHE A 447 -8.93 -0.42 8.79
N THR A 448 -9.81 -0.65 7.81
CA THR A 448 -9.61 -1.66 6.78
C THR A 448 -8.35 -1.33 5.95
N GLY A 449 -8.17 -0.08 5.52
CA GLY A 449 -6.99 0.40 4.80
C GLY A 449 -5.70 0.31 5.63
N THR A 450 -5.74 0.67 6.92
CA THR A 450 -4.61 0.48 7.84
C THR A 450 -4.19 -0.99 7.88
N CYS A 451 -5.15 -1.92 8.02
CA CYS A 451 -4.85 -3.35 8.02
C CYS A 451 -4.23 -3.82 6.70
N VAL A 452 -4.59 -3.23 5.56
CA VAL A 452 -3.97 -3.56 4.27
C VAL A 452 -2.47 -3.23 4.28
N SER A 453 -2.08 -2.03 4.74
CA SER A 453 -0.66 -1.68 4.89
C SER A 453 0.06 -2.61 5.87
N LEU A 454 -0.58 -2.99 6.99
CA LEU A 454 0.00 -3.91 7.96
C LEU A 454 0.17 -5.33 7.41
N ILE A 455 -0.80 -5.83 6.64
CA ILE A 455 -0.70 -7.15 5.96
C ILE A 455 0.38 -7.11 4.88
N ASN A 456 0.50 -6.00 4.12
CA ASN A 456 1.61 -5.79 3.19
C ASN A 456 2.97 -5.84 3.92
N ALA A 457 3.09 -5.18 5.06
CA ALA A 457 4.30 -5.21 5.87
C ALA A 457 4.63 -6.61 6.40
N CYS A 458 3.61 -7.39 6.79
CA CYS A 458 3.81 -8.78 7.17
C CYS A 458 4.30 -9.63 5.98
N VAL A 459 3.73 -9.45 4.78
CA VAL A 459 4.21 -10.14 3.57
C VAL A 459 5.66 -9.77 3.26
N ALA A 460 6.03 -8.49 3.41
CA ALA A 460 7.42 -8.07 3.31
C ALA A 460 8.28 -8.76 4.40
N GLY A 461 7.81 -8.85 5.64
CA GLY A 461 8.51 -9.57 6.72
C GLY A 461 8.69 -11.07 6.45
N ILE A 462 7.72 -11.73 5.83
CA ILE A 462 7.83 -13.14 5.42
C ILE A 462 8.91 -13.32 4.35
N LEU A 463 8.95 -12.42 3.36
CA LEU A 463 9.73 -12.61 2.13
C LEU A 463 11.11 -11.97 2.16
N PHE A 464 11.28 -10.91 2.96
CA PHE A 464 12.51 -10.15 3.00
C PHE A 464 13.62 -10.93 3.70
N VAL A 465 14.72 -11.06 2.99
CA VAL A 465 15.95 -11.69 3.46
C VAL A 465 17.02 -10.59 3.41
N PRO A 466 17.46 -10.05 4.56
CA PRO A 466 18.58 -9.11 4.57
C PRO A 466 19.80 -9.71 3.84
N PRO A 467 20.50 -8.91 3.03
CA PRO A 467 21.79 -9.32 2.49
C PRO A 467 22.74 -9.67 3.64
N LEU A 468 23.69 -10.57 3.39
CA LEU A 468 24.72 -10.90 4.38
C LEU A 468 25.49 -9.62 4.73
N ASP A 469 25.27 -9.07 5.93
CA ASP A 469 26.07 -7.96 6.43
C ASP A 469 27.50 -8.46 6.60
N CYS A 470 28.39 -8.00 5.71
CA CYS A 470 29.82 -8.31 5.78
C CYS A 470 30.42 -7.88 7.14
N VAL A 471 29.80 -6.90 7.81
CA VAL A 471 30.20 -6.39 9.13
C VAL A 471 30.03 -7.46 10.22
N ASP A 472 28.92 -8.20 10.23
CA ASP A 472 28.68 -9.28 11.19
C ASP A 472 29.63 -10.47 10.97
N VAL A 473 30.03 -10.71 9.71
CA VAL A 473 31.04 -11.74 9.39
C VAL A 473 32.42 -11.34 9.91
N PHE A 474 32.77 -10.05 9.85
CA PHE A 474 34.03 -9.54 10.39
C PHE A 474 34.03 -9.46 11.92
N GLN A 475 32.95 -8.98 12.56
CA GLN A 475 32.83 -8.95 14.03
C GLN A 475 32.85 -10.36 14.63
N ASN A 476 32.13 -11.33 14.04
CA ASN A 476 32.15 -12.71 14.55
C ASN A 476 33.49 -13.42 14.32
N ARG A 477 34.22 -13.12 13.23
CA ARG A 477 35.58 -13.66 13.04
C ARG A 477 36.60 -13.04 13.99
N ILE A 478 36.46 -11.77 14.34
CA ILE A 478 37.36 -11.11 15.31
C ILE A 478 37.11 -11.66 16.72
N LEU A 479 35.84 -11.91 17.10
CA LEU A 479 35.54 -12.54 18.39
C LEU A 479 36.10 -13.97 18.50
N LEU A 480 36.02 -14.75 17.42
CA LEU A 480 36.61 -16.10 17.34
C LEU A 480 38.15 -16.10 17.29
N CYS A 481 38.79 -15.04 16.80
CA CYS A 481 40.24 -14.87 16.88
C CYS A 481 40.69 -14.42 18.28
N CYS A 482 39.94 -13.55 18.96
CA CYS A 482 40.28 -13.08 20.31
C CYS A 482 40.01 -14.12 21.42
N LEU A 483 39.15 -15.11 21.18
CA LEU A 483 38.91 -16.22 22.12
C LEU A 483 39.88 -17.40 21.95
N ASN A 484 40.83 -17.32 21.01
CA ASN A 484 41.80 -18.37 20.70
C ASN A 484 43.28 -17.90 20.82
N VAL A 485 43.55 -16.88 21.65
CA VAL A 485 44.91 -16.46 22.03
C VAL A 485 45.12 -16.59 23.53
#